data_AF-A0A1V4DV61-F1
#
_entry.id   AF-A0A1V4DV61-F1
#
_cell.length_a   1.000
_cell.length_b   1.000
_cell.length_c   1.000
_cell.angle_alpha   90.00
_cell.angle_beta   90.00
_cell.angle_gamma   90.00
#
_symmetry.space_group_name_H-M   'P 1'
#
loop_
_entity.id
_entity.type
_entity.pdbx_description
1 polymer ?
#
loop_
_entity_poly.entity_id
_entity_poly.type
_entity_poly.pdbx_seq_one_letter_code
_entity_poly.pdbx_strand_id
1 'polypeptide(L)'
;HDLIVIEDLNVRGMVRNRSLARAISDCGWGEFRRQLEYKTRRCGRRLVVIDRWHPSSKTCSACGHLLATLSLSTRHWTCPDCGTRHDRDVNAAKNILAAGRAVPACGADVSPQGSSLRRSAVKQETSPVRAGIPVH
;
A
#
# COMPACT_ATOMS: atom_id res chain seq x y z
N HIS A 1 -11.50 17.55 -5.11
CA HIS A 1 -11.03 16.19 -5.49
C HIS A 1 -12.24 15.31 -5.70
N ASP A 2 -12.31 14.65 -6.85
CA ASP A 2 -13.46 13.81 -7.25
C ASP A 2 -13.28 12.34 -6.88
N LEU A 3 -12.04 11.98 -6.49
CA LEU A 3 -11.62 10.67 -6.03
C LEU A 3 -10.96 10.80 -4.65
N ILE A 4 -11.41 9.97 -3.72
CA ILE A 4 -10.76 9.72 -2.44
C ILE A 4 -10.27 8.27 -2.46
N VAL A 5 -9.03 8.04 -2.06
CA VAL A 5 -8.45 6.70 -1.97
C VAL A 5 -7.97 6.45 -0.55
N ILE A 6 -8.31 5.30 0.01
CA ILE A 6 -7.85 4.84 1.33
C ILE A 6 -7.31 3.42 1.22
N GLU A 7 -6.45 3.04 2.16
CA GLU A 7 -6.05 1.64 2.34
C GLU A 7 -7.08 0.88 3.16
N ASP A 8 -7.24 -0.42 2.87
CA ASP A 8 -7.98 -1.30 3.75
C ASP A 8 -7.19 -1.59 5.03
N LEU A 9 -7.61 -1.00 6.16
CA LEU A 9 -6.99 -1.30 7.46
C LEU A 9 -7.62 -2.53 8.11
N ASN A 10 -6.78 -3.47 8.57
CA ASN A 10 -7.23 -4.61 9.38
C ASN A 10 -7.53 -4.20 10.83
N VAL A 11 -8.49 -3.32 11.05
CA VAL A 11 -8.81 -2.77 12.39
C VAL A 11 -9.05 -3.89 13.41
N ARG A 12 -9.80 -4.93 13.04
CA ARG A 12 -10.04 -6.11 13.90
C ARG A 12 -8.75 -6.84 14.28
N GLY A 13 -7.77 -6.92 13.38
CA GLY A 13 -6.46 -7.49 13.68
C GLY A 13 -5.63 -6.57 14.58
N MET A 14 -5.65 -5.27 14.32
CA MET A 14 -4.85 -4.29 15.07
C MET A 14 -5.26 -4.22 16.54
N VAL A 15 -6.57 -4.28 16.84
CA VAL A 15 -7.08 -4.28 18.23
C VAL A 15 -6.76 -5.55 19.03
N ARG A 16 -6.22 -6.60 18.40
CA ARG A 16 -5.72 -7.79 19.14
C ARG A 16 -4.41 -7.52 19.86
N ASN A 17 -3.65 -6.50 19.46
CA ASN A 17 -2.46 -6.07 20.19
C ASN A 17 -2.89 -5.36 21.49
N ARG A 18 -2.78 -6.05 22.63
CA ARG A 18 -3.25 -5.57 23.93
C ARG A 18 -2.63 -4.24 24.37
N SER A 19 -1.40 -3.96 23.95
CA SER A 19 -0.70 -2.70 24.26
C SER A 19 -1.23 -1.52 23.46
N LEU A 20 -1.79 -1.76 22.26
CA LEU A 20 -2.28 -0.72 21.35
C LEU A 20 -3.81 -0.69 21.20
N ALA A 21 -4.50 -1.71 21.71
CA ALA A 21 -5.93 -1.93 21.47
C ALA A 21 -6.81 -0.74 21.86
N ARG A 22 -6.53 -0.11 23.00
CA ARG A 22 -7.26 1.07 23.48
C ARG A 22 -7.04 2.26 22.56
N ALA A 23 -5.78 2.60 22.29
CA ALA A 23 -5.43 3.72 21.41
C ALA A 23 -6.02 3.55 20.00
N ILE A 24 -5.99 2.34 19.43
CA ILE A 24 -6.57 2.05 18.12
C ILE A 24 -8.10 2.17 18.14
N SER A 25 -8.74 1.69 19.21
CA SER A 25 -10.20 1.78 19.36
C SER A 25 -10.65 3.23 19.48
N ASP A 26 -9.93 4.04 20.26
CA ASP A 26 -10.22 5.46 20.49
C ASP A 26 -10.10 6.30 19.19
N CYS A 27 -9.30 5.86 18.21
CA CYS A 27 -9.21 6.50 16.90
C CYS A 27 -10.46 6.37 16.02
N GLY A 28 -11.38 5.43 16.33
CA GLY A 28 -12.65 5.32 15.60
C GLY A 28 -12.52 4.96 14.11
N TRP A 29 -11.50 4.19 13.72
CA TRP A 29 -11.21 3.88 12.30
C TRP A 29 -12.39 3.31 11.50
N GLY A 30 -13.21 2.47 12.13
CA GLY A 30 -14.42 1.93 11.50
C GLY A 30 -15.45 3.03 11.19
N GLU A 31 -15.70 3.92 12.15
CA GLU A 31 -16.60 5.06 11.97
C GLU A 31 -16.06 6.06 10.95
N PHE A 32 -14.75 6.30 10.95
CA PHE A 32 -14.11 7.15 9.96
C PHE A 32 -14.34 6.65 8.52
N ARG A 33 -14.14 5.34 8.27
CA ARG A 33 -14.46 4.73 6.97
C ARG A 33 -15.94 4.86 6.63
N ARG A 34 -16.84 4.57 7.58
CA ARG A 34 -18.29 4.68 7.37
C ARG A 34 -18.70 6.10 6.96
N GLN A 35 -18.11 7.11 7.60
CA GLN A 35 -18.35 8.52 7.27
C GLN A 35 -17.82 8.89 5.89
N LEU A 36 -16.66 8.37 5.49
CA LEU A 36 -16.14 8.56 4.13
C LEU A 36 -17.09 7.95 3.09
N GLU A 37 -17.55 6.71 3.29
CA GLU A 37 -18.51 6.05 2.39
C GLU A 37 -19.82 6.84 2.30
N TYR A 38 -20.37 7.28 3.43
CA TYR A 38 -21.58 8.09 3.47
C TYR A 38 -21.41 9.42 2.72
N LYS A 39 -20.35 10.19 3.04
CA LYS A 39 -20.15 11.53 2.48
C LYS A 39 -19.78 11.49 1.00
N THR A 40 -19.00 10.51 0.56
CA THR A 40 -18.65 10.35 -0.86
C THR A 40 -19.86 10.02 -1.70
N ARG A 41 -20.71 9.07 -1.27
CA ARG A 41 -22.02 8.80 -1.90
C ARG A 41 -22.90 10.04 -1.95
N ARG A 42 -23.04 10.76 -0.84
CA ARG A 42 -23.86 11.98 -0.75
C ARG A 42 -23.38 13.08 -1.71
N CYS A 43 -22.07 13.22 -1.91
CA CYS A 43 -21.48 14.26 -2.75
C CYS A 43 -21.22 13.82 -4.20
N GLY A 44 -21.64 12.62 -4.60
CA GLY A 44 -21.35 12.09 -5.95
C GLY A 44 -19.85 11.88 -6.21
N ARG A 45 -19.05 11.67 -5.17
CA ARG A 45 -17.59 11.43 -5.26
C ARG A 45 -17.29 9.94 -5.19
N ARG A 46 -16.16 9.53 -5.76
CA ARG A 46 -15.72 8.13 -5.72
C ARG A 46 -14.81 7.88 -4.52
N LEU A 47 -15.12 6.85 -3.73
CA LEU A 47 -14.21 6.28 -2.75
C LEU A 47 -13.62 4.98 -3.32
N VAL A 48 -12.30 4.86 -3.33
CA VAL A 48 -11.60 3.61 -3.67
C VAL A 48 -10.87 3.11 -2.44
N VAL A 49 -11.03 1.83 -2.14
CA VAL A 49 -10.28 1.14 -1.10
C VAL A 49 -9.27 0.24 -1.79
N ILE A 50 -7.98 0.47 -1.54
CA ILE A 50 -6.91 -0.36 -2.09
C ILE A 50 -6.52 -1.47 -1.12
N ASP A 51 -5.86 -2.50 -1.66
CA ASP A 51 -5.45 -3.66 -0.89
C ASP A 51 -4.51 -3.29 0.28
N ARG A 52 -4.71 -3.96 1.41
CA ARG A 52 -3.99 -3.72 2.66
C ARG A 52 -2.50 -4.07 2.62
N TRP A 53 -2.09 -4.91 1.67
CA TRP A 53 -0.70 -5.34 1.51
C TRP A 53 0.05 -4.46 0.51
N HIS A 54 -0.61 -3.43 -0.04
CA HIS A 54 0.04 -2.45 -0.87
C HIS A 54 1.17 -1.74 -0.08
N PRO A 55 2.43 -1.78 -0.55
CA PRO A 55 3.57 -1.28 0.23
C PRO A 55 3.73 0.25 0.19
N SER A 56 2.65 1.00 0.41
CA SER A 56 2.60 2.47 0.22
C SER A 56 3.72 3.23 0.93
N SER A 57 4.04 2.85 2.17
CA SER A 57 5.07 3.52 2.97
C SER A 57 6.50 3.15 2.55
N LYS A 58 6.69 2.00 1.91
CA LYS A 58 8.00 1.45 1.52
C LYS A 58 8.36 1.71 0.07
N THR A 59 7.38 1.98 -0.77
CA THR A 59 7.60 2.34 -2.18
C THR A 59 7.99 3.81 -2.28
N CYS A 60 9.04 4.13 -3.02
CA CYS A 60 9.38 5.51 -3.36
C CYS A 60 8.34 6.05 -4.33
N SER A 61 7.61 7.09 -3.93
CA SER A 61 6.63 7.75 -4.81
C SER A 61 7.25 8.52 -5.99
N ALA A 62 8.58 8.70 -5.99
CA ALA A 62 9.28 9.38 -7.08
C ALA A 62 9.79 8.43 -8.17
N CYS A 63 10.35 7.27 -7.80
CA CYS A 63 10.93 6.31 -8.77
C CYS A 63 10.38 4.88 -8.70
N GLY A 64 9.53 4.56 -7.72
CA GLY A 64 8.96 3.22 -7.55
C GLY A 64 9.84 2.23 -6.78
N HIS A 65 11.06 2.61 -6.38
CA HIS A 65 11.94 1.74 -5.58
C HIS A 65 11.24 1.23 -4.31
N LEU A 66 11.26 -0.09 -4.08
CA LEU A 66 10.67 -0.71 -2.91
C LEU A 66 11.73 -0.99 -1.84
N LEU A 67 11.62 -0.33 -0.69
CA LEU A 67 12.45 -0.64 0.47
C LEU A 67 12.18 -2.06 1.00
N ALA A 68 13.25 -2.81 1.28
CA ALA A 68 13.16 -4.12 1.92
C ALA A 68 12.55 -4.00 3.33
N THR A 69 13.11 -3.11 4.14
CA THR A 69 12.72 -2.90 5.54
C THR A 69 12.47 -1.43 5.82
N LEU A 70 11.51 -1.15 6.69
CA LEU A 70 11.18 0.19 7.13
C LEU A 70 10.53 0.08 8.52
N SER A 71 11.24 0.56 9.56
CA SER A 71 10.81 0.46 10.97
C SER A 71 9.59 1.34 11.23
N LEU A 72 8.60 0.89 12.02
CA LEU A 72 7.40 1.71 12.33
C LEU A 72 7.72 3.11 12.88
N SER A 73 8.85 3.32 13.56
CA SER A 73 9.25 4.64 14.10
C SER A 73 9.83 5.62 13.07
N THR A 74 10.22 5.19 11.87
CA THR A 74 10.90 6.04 10.88
C THR A 74 9.94 7.04 10.21
N ARG A 75 9.96 8.32 10.61
CA ARG A 75 9.12 9.36 9.97
C ARG A 75 9.65 9.86 8.63
N HIS A 76 10.97 9.86 8.46
CA HIS A 76 11.62 10.30 7.23
C HIS A 76 12.63 9.27 6.75
N TRP A 77 12.75 9.11 5.44
CA TRP A 77 13.76 8.24 4.82
C TRP A 77 14.17 8.80 3.47
N THR A 78 15.39 8.48 3.04
CA THR A 78 15.90 8.86 1.72
C THR A 78 15.90 7.64 0.83
N CYS A 79 15.34 7.76 -0.37
CA CYS A 79 15.34 6.68 -1.33
C CYS A 79 16.77 6.33 -1.75
N PRO A 80 17.21 5.07 -1.61
CA PRO A 80 18.58 4.68 -1.97
C PRO A 80 18.82 4.64 -3.48
N ASP A 81 17.75 4.64 -4.28
CA ASP A 81 17.81 4.56 -5.74
C ASP A 81 17.86 5.97 -6.38
N CYS A 82 16.90 6.84 -6.06
CA CYS A 82 16.80 8.17 -6.69
C CYS A 82 17.18 9.34 -5.76
N GLY A 83 17.55 9.10 -4.51
CA GLY A 83 17.96 10.14 -3.55
C GLY A 83 16.83 11.02 -3.01
N THR A 84 15.57 10.80 -3.40
CA THR A 84 14.43 11.61 -2.91
C THR A 84 14.25 11.41 -1.40
N ARG A 85 14.17 12.51 -0.64
CA ARG A 85 13.82 12.48 0.78
C ARG A 85 12.31 12.48 0.96
N HIS A 86 11.81 11.53 1.72
CA HIS A 86 10.38 11.34 1.99
C HIS A 86 10.04 11.63 3.44
N ASP A 87 8.95 12.36 3.66
CA ASP A 87 8.08 12.10 4.82
C ASP A 87 7.28 10.84 4.50
N ARG A 88 7.22 9.90 5.47
CA ARG A 88 6.58 8.60 5.26
C ARG A 88 5.12 8.74 4.87
N ASP A 89 4.37 9.57 5.59
CA ASP A 89 2.91 9.61 5.47
C ASP A 89 2.52 10.31 4.16
N VAL A 90 3.25 11.37 3.78
CA VAL A 90 3.11 12.04 2.48
C VAL A 90 3.47 11.08 1.33
N ASN A 91 4.55 10.31 1.46
CA ASN A 91 4.93 9.32 0.46
C ASN A 91 3.87 8.22 0.32
N ALA A 92 3.38 7.69 1.44
CA ALA A 92 2.31 6.70 1.46
C ALA A 92 1.06 7.26 0.76
N ALA A 93 0.63 8.48 1.09
CA ALA A 93 -0.53 9.12 0.46
C ALA A 93 -0.40 9.23 -1.07
N LYS A 94 0.79 9.57 -1.58
CA LYS A 94 1.07 9.62 -3.03
C LYS A 94 0.93 8.23 -3.68
N ASN A 95 1.49 7.20 -3.06
CA ASN A 95 1.40 5.83 -3.56
C ASN A 95 -0.02 5.28 -3.50
N ILE A 96 -0.75 5.55 -2.42
CA ILE A 96 -2.17 5.17 -2.26
C ILE A 96 -3.00 5.79 -3.39
N LEU A 97 -2.83 7.08 -3.65
CA LEU A 97 -3.53 7.77 -4.74
C LEU A 97 -3.17 7.17 -6.10
N ALA A 98 -1.90 6.89 -6.36
CA ALA A 98 -1.44 6.27 -7.60
C ALA A 98 -2.08 4.88 -7.80
N ALA A 99 -2.10 4.04 -6.76
CA ALA A 99 -2.73 2.73 -6.79
C ALA A 99 -4.25 2.83 -7.04
N GLY A 100 -4.94 3.75 -6.35
CA GLY A 100 -6.39 3.93 -6.52
C GLY A 100 -6.79 4.45 -7.90
N ARG A 101 -5.91 5.22 -8.56
CA ARG A 101 -6.10 5.66 -9.97
C ARG A 101 -5.93 4.52 -10.96
N ALA A 102 -5.10 3.53 -10.65
CA ALA A 102 -4.91 2.35 -11.49
C ALA A 102 -6.09 1.35 -11.38
N VAL A 103 -6.97 1.50 -10.39
CA VAL A 103 -8.19 0.68 -10.27
C VAL A 103 -9.20 1.08 -11.35
N PRO A 104 -9.59 0.16 -12.26
CA PRO A 104 -10.57 0.44 -13.31
C PRO A 104 -11.88 0.97 -12.71
N ALA A 105 -12.47 1.96 -13.38
CA ALA A 105 -13.75 2.55 -13.01
C ALA A 105 -14.94 1.62 -13.39
N CYS A 106 -14.85 0.33 -13.12
CA CYS A 106 -15.99 -0.56 -13.23
C CYS A 106 -16.67 -0.55 -11.85
N GLY A 107 -17.83 0.11 -11.76
CA GLY A 107 -18.57 0.32 -10.52
C GLY A 107 -19.06 -0.99 -9.89
N ALA A 108 -18.18 -1.67 -9.16
CA ALA A 108 -18.55 -2.74 -8.26
C ALA A 108 -18.41 -2.26 -6.81
N ASP A 109 -19.55 -2.24 -6.15
CA ASP A 109 -19.74 -1.89 -4.76
C ASP A 109 -18.85 -2.69 -3.79
N VAL A 110 -18.65 -2.08 -2.63
CA VAL A 110 -17.98 -2.62 -1.45
C VAL A 110 -18.54 -3.99 -1.07
N SER A 111 -17.71 -5.03 -1.06
CA SER A 111 -17.90 -6.19 -0.17
C SER A 111 -16.57 -6.86 0.21
N PRO A 112 -16.34 -7.20 1.49
CA PRO A 112 -15.11 -7.78 1.99
C PRO A 112 -15.21 -9.31 1.95
N GLN A 113 -14.48 -9.96 1.04
CA GLN A 113 -14.28 -11.40 1.13
C GLN A 113 -12.80 -11.71 0.89
N GLY A 114 -12.16 -12.19 1.95
CA GLY A 114 -10.84 -12.75 1.86
C GLY A 114 -10.85 -13.93 0.90
N SER A 115 -10.01 -13.87 -0.12
CA SER A 115 -9.44 -15.04 -0.73
C SER A 115 -7.99 -14.73 -1.06
N SER A 116 -7.13 -15.52 -0.43
CA SER A 116 -5.70 -15.60 -0.66
C SER A 116 -5.41 -15.91 -2.12
N LEU A 117 -4.71 -15.03 -2.81
CA LEU A 117 -3.87 -15.43 -3.93
C LEU A 117 -2.43 -15.01 -3.62
N ARG A 118 -1.73 -15.94 -2.93
CA ARG A 118 -0.26 -15.95 -2.92
C ARG A 118 0.23 -15.95 -4.37
N ARG A 119 0.89 -14.88 -4.80
CA ARG A 119 1.94 -15.00 -5.81
C ARG A 119 3.27 -15.01 -5.07
N SER A 120 3.72 -16.21 -4.73
CA SER A 120 5.09 -16.44 -4.31
C SER A 120 6.03 -16.10 -5.47
N ALA A 121 7.17 -15.50 -5.14
CA ALA A 121 8.24 -15.18 -6.06
C ALA A 121 8.71 -16.42 -6.83
N VAL A 122 8.63 -16.38 -8.16
CA VAL A 122 9.37 -17.31 -9.01
C VAL A 122 10.80 -16.79 -9.11
N LYS A 123 11.71 -17.52 -8.47
CA LYS A 123 13.15 -17.45 -8.68
C LYS A 123 13.41 -17.90 -10.12
N GLN A 124 13.75 -16.98 -11.01
CA GLN A 124 14.33 -17.35 -12.30
C GLN A 124 15.78 -17.75 -12.06
N GLU A 125 16.09 -19.02 -12.27
CA GLU A 125 17.46 -19.52 -12.33
C GLU A 125 18.11 -18.99 -13.61
N THR A 126 19.25 -18.32 -13.46
CA THR A 126 20.11 -17.92 -14.56
C THR A 126 20.77 -19.16 -15.16
N SER A 127 20.57 -19.38 -16.46
CA SER A 127 21.26 -20.43 -17.22
C SER A 127 22.77 -20.19 -17.23
N PRO A 128 23.61 -21.24 -17.16
CA PRO A 128 25.06 -21.09 -17.17
C PRO A 128 25.54 -20.74 -18.57
N VAL A 129 26.31 -19.66 -18.69
CA VAL A 129 27.04 -19.30 -19.90
C VAL A 129 28.21 -20.28 -20.06
N ARG A 130 28.24 -21.03 -21.16
CA ARG A 130 29.40 -21.82 -21.58
C ARG A 130 30.54 -20.86 -21.94
N ALA A 131 31.64 -20.92 -21.19
CA ALA A 131 32.90 -20.30 -21.57
C ALA A 131 33.52 -21.11 -22.73
N GLY A 132 33.48 -20.54 -23.93
CA GLY A 132 34.28 -21.02 -25.06
C GLY A 132 35.64 -20.34 -25.02
N ILE A 133 36.70 -21.14 -24.85
CA ILE A 133 38.10 -20.74 -25.01
C ILE A 133 38.47 -20.98 -26.49
N PRO A 134 39.21 -20.06 -27.13
CA PRO A 134 40.27 -20.46 -28.05
C PRO A 134 41.59 -19.79 -27.64
N VAL A 135 42.57 -20.53 -27.09
CA VAL A 135 43.76 -21.11 -27.76
C VAL A 135 44.28 -20.32 -28.97
N HIS A 136 45.46 -19.71 -28.75
CA HIS A 136 46.50 -19.16 -29.64
C HIS A 136 46.10 -18.39 -30.91
#